data_AF-A0A9E4P8L0-F1
#
_entry.id   AF-A0A9E4P8L0-F1
#
_cell.length_a   1.000
_cell.length_b   1.000
_cell.length_c   1.000
_cell.angle_alpha   90.00
_cell.angle_beta   90.00
_cell.angle_gamma   90.00
#
_symmetry.space_group_name_H-M   'P 1'
#
loop_
_entity.id
_entity.type
_entity.pdbx_description
1 polymer ?
#
loop_
_entity_poly.entity_id
_entity_poly.type
_entity_poly.pdbx_seq_one_letter_code
_entity_poly.pdbx_strand_id
1 'polypeptide(L)'
;MEKIEVAIPRSLSYRATEMVADLRNAAETLFFPMHVVGYWDAPSGDHLCPQAQRRARCPHALASDDPGHEDYLATVERDLEGVLEVSFPHASVRLFLS
;
A
#
# COMPACT_ATOMS: atom_id res chain seq x y z
N MET A 1 -13.60 -1.38 0.86
CA MET A 1 -12.50 -2.11 1.54
C MET A 1 -12.49 -1.84 3.05
N GLU A 2 -12.20 -2.86 3.87
CA GLU A 2 -11.98 -2.73 5.33
C GLU A 2 -10.60 -2.11 5.61
N LYS A 3 -10.44 -1.39 6.74
CA LYS A 3 -9.18 -0.67 7.04
C LYS A 3 -8.68 -0.97 8.44
N ILE A 4 -7.43 -1.39 8.55
CA ILE A 4 -6.74 -1.66 9.82
C ILE A 4 -5.45 -0.85 9.90
N GLU A 5 -5.21 -0.25 11.06
CA GLU A 5 -3.96 0.46 11.36
C GLU A 5 -3.09 -0.36 12.32
N VAL A 6 -1.83 -0.57 11.94
CA VAL A 6 -0.80 -1.17 12.80
C VAL A 6 0.18 -0.08 13.25
N ALA A 7 -0.14 0.56 14.38
CA ALA A 7 0.68 1.60 14.98
C ALA A 7 1.80 0.97 15.82
N ILE A 8 3.06 1.29 15.48
CA ILE A 8 4.23 0.95 16.30
C ILE A 8 4.69 2.23 17.01
N PRO A 9 4.60 2.27 18.36
CA PRO A 9 5.04 3.43 19.12
C PRO A 9 6.52 3.72 18.85
N ARG A 10 6.86 5.00 18.71
CA ARG A 10 8.26 5.41 18.59
C ARG A 10 9.01 5.10 19.88
N SER A 11 10.08 4.34 19.77
CA SER A 11 11.06 4.13 20.83
C SER A 11 12.31 4.95 20.56
N LEU A 12 12.91 5.53 21.60
CA LEU A 12 14.18 6.26 21.47
C LEU A 12 15.36 5.34 21.17
N SER A 13 15.25 4.05 21.51
CA SER A 13 16.35 3.09 21.42
C SER A 13 16.22 2.12 20.25
N TYR A 14 15.01 1.97 19.70
CA TYR A 14 14.73 1.01 18.63
C TYR A 14 13.83 1.63 17.57
N ARG A 15 14.22 1.45 16.30
CA ARG A 15 13.44 1.87 15.15
C ARG A 15 12.76 0.66 14.52
N ALA A 16 11.46 0.76 14.28
CA ALA A 16 10.74 -0.22 13.48
C ALA A 16 11.24 -0.21 12.04
N THR A 17 11.09 -1.33 11.33
CA THR A 17 11.37 -1.36 9.90
C THR A 17 10.39 -0.43 9.16
N GLU A 18 10.89 0.24 8.13
CA GLU A 18 10.08 1.01 7.19
C GLU A 18 10.17 0.39 5.79
N MET A 19 10.79 -0.79 5.68
CA MET A 19 10.93 -1.50 4.41
C MET A 19 9.63 -2.23 4.09
N VAL A 20 9.04 -1.93 2.92
CA VAL A 20 7.79 -2.55 2.45
C VAL A 20 7.84 -4.09 2.50
N ALA A 21 8.99 -4.69 2.17
CA ALA A 21 9.17 -6.14 2.20
C ALA A 21 9.00 -6.74 3.61
N ASP A 22 9.52 -6.07 4.64
CA ASP A 22 9.38 -6.53 6.02
C ASP A 22 7.95 -6.31 6.53
N LEU A 23 7.37 -5.15 6.21
CA LEU A 23 5.98 -4.82 6.56
C LEU A 23 4.97 -5.78 5.91
N ARG A 24 5.26 -6.23 4.68
CA ARG A 24 4.51 -7.30 4.01
C ARG A 24 4.51 -8.59 4.83
N ASN A 25 5.70 -9.05 5.23
CA ASN A 25 5.81 -10.27 6.04
C ASN A 25 5.02 -10.14 7.35
N ALA A 26 5.08 -8.98 8.00
CA ALA A 26 4.33 -8.71 9.21
C ALA A 26 2.80 -8.73 8.97
N ALA A 27 2.32 -8.07 7.91
CA ALA A 27 0.89 -8.05 7.57
C ALA A 27 0.35 -9.44 7.20
N GLU A 28 1.03 -10.18 6.33
CA GLU A 28 0.60 -11.54 5.96
C GLU A 28 0.63 -12.51 7.16
N THR A 29 1.53 -12.29 8.12
CA THR A 29 1.54 -13.04 9.39
C THR A 29 0.34 -12.70 10.27
N LEU A 30 -0.02 -11.41 10.38
CA LEU A 30 -1.14 -10.95 11.21
C LEU A 30 -2.51 -11.34 10.65
N PHE A 31 -2.64 -11.39 9.32
CA PHE A 31 -3.92 -11.58 8.62
C PHE A 31 -3.97 -12.87 7.80
N PHE A 32 -3.21 -13.90 8.18
CA PHE A 32 -3.27 -15.22 7.54
C PHE A 32 -4.74 -15.70 7.42
N PRO A 33 -5.18 -16.22 6.26
CA PRO A 33 -4.40 -16.63 5.08
C PRO A 33 -4.27 -15.58 3.97
N MET A 34 -4.56 -14.30 4.25
CA MET A 34 -4.53 -13.26 3.21
C MET A 34 -3.12 -12.96 2.71
N HIS A 35 -3.00 -12.56 1.45
CA HIS A 35 -1.73 -12.21 0.81
C HIS A 35 -1.72 -10.75 0.34
N VAL A 36 -0.54 -10.11 0.35
CA VAL A 36 -0.41 -8.74 -0.17
C VAL A 36 -0.51 -8.75 -1.68
N VAL A 37 -1.51 -8.04 -2.20
CA VAL A 37 -1.79 -7.85 -3.63
C VAL A 37 -1.41 -6.46 -4.13
N GLY A 38 -1.18 -5.49 -3.23
CA GLY A 38 -0.77 -4.14 -3.59
C GLY A 38 -0.10 -3.40 -2.45
N TYR A 39 0.60 -2.31 -2.76
CA TYR A 39 1.20 -1.42 -1.77
C TYR A 39 1.27 0.01 -2.27
N TRP A 40 1.34 0.95 -1.32
CA TRP A 40 1.63 2.35 -1.55
C TRP A 40 2.65 2.84 -0.53
N ASP A 41 3.85 3.19 -0.99
CA ASP A 41 4.93 3.79 -0.22
C ASP A 41 4.92 5.31 -0.44
N ALA A 42 4.27 6.06 0.45
CA ALA A 42 4.08 7.49 0.27
C ALA A 42 5.41 8.30 0.23
N PRO A 43 6.43 7.99 1.05
CA PRO A 43 7.73 8.65 0.98
C PRO A 43 8.41 8.63 -0.39
N SER A 44 8.37 7.52 -1.10
CA SER A 44 9.00 7.38 -2.42
C SER A 44 8.03 7.62 -3.58
N GLY A 45 6.73 7.55 -3.33
CA GLY A 45 5.69 7.49 -4.35
C GLY A 45 5.62 6.14 -5.07
N ASP A 46 6.43 5.16 -4.65
CA ASP A 46 6.44 3.83 -5.23
C ASP A 46 5.19 3.04 -4.82
N HIS A 47 4.65 2.30 -5.78
CA HIS A 47 3.43 1.53 -5.58
C HIS A 47 3.28 0.47 -6.66
N LEU A 48 2.52 -0.58 -6.35
CA LEU A 48 2.20 -1.60 -7.34
C LEU A 48 1.14 -1.07 -8.32
N CYS A 49 1.55 -0.53 -9.45
CA CYS A 49 0.65 -0.03 -10.50
C CYS A 49 0.48 -1.05 -11.64
N PRO A 50 -0.70 -1.68 -11.79
CA PRO A 50 -0.99 -2.58 -12.91
C PRO A 50 -0.79 -1.93 -14.29
N GLN A 51 -1.14 -0.65 -14.43
CA GLN A 51 -0.99 0.11 -15.66
C GLN A 51 0.50 0.29 -16.01
N ALA A 52 1.34 0.64 -15.04
CA ALA A 52 2.78 0.78 -15.24
C ALA A 52 3.44 -0.56 -15.60
N GLN A 53 3.01 -1.66 -14.98
CA GLN A 53 3.47 -3.02 -15.35
C GLN A 53 3.14 -3.38 -16.81
N ARG A 54 2.01 -2.87 -17.31
CA ARG A 54 1.60 -2.97 -18.73
C ARG A 54 2.27 -1.92 -19.63
N ARG A 55 3.24 -1.16 -19.12
CA ARG A 55 3.95 -0.05 -19.80
C ARG A 55 3.03 1.11 -20.20
N ALA A 56 1.86 1.22 -19.58
CA ALA A 56 1.00 2.38 -19.70
C ALA A 56 1.41 3.46 -18.70
N ARG A 57 0.97 4.70 -18.94
CA ARG A 57 1.19 5.81 -18.00
C ARG A 57 0.47 5.50 -16.69
N CYS A 58 1.15 5.71 -15.55
CA CYS A 58 0.54 5.57 -14.25
C CYS A 58 -0.47 6.71 -14.00
N PRO A 59 -1.76 6.41 -13.75
CA PRO A 59 -2.77 7.44 -13.48
C PRO A 59 -2.64 8.02 -12.07
N HIS A 60 -2.10 7.26 -11.11
CA HIS A 60 -1.97 7.66 -9.71
C HIS A 60 -0.88 8.71 -9.47
N ALA A 61 0.08 8.82 -10.40
CA ALA A 61 1.13 9.82 -10.36
C ALA A 61 0.72 11.17 -11.00
N LEU A 62 -0.50 11.25 -11.56
CA LEU A 62 -1.04 12.49 -12.10
C LEU A 62 -1.53 13.40 -10.97
N ALA A 63 -1.57 14.71 -11.23
CA ALA A 63 -2.15 15.67 -10.30
C ALA A 63 -3.65 15.39 -10.12
N SER A 64 -4.19 15.66 -8.92
CA SER A 64 -5.57 15.30 -8.57
C SER A 64 -6.64 16.04 -9.38
N ASP A 65 -6.27 17.12 -10.08
CA ASP A 65 -7.11 17.88 -10.99
C ASP A 65 -7.01 17.41 -12.45
N ASP A 66 -6.09 16.49 -12.76
CA ASP A 66 -5.97 15.89 -14.09
C ASP A 66 -7.17 14.95 -14.34
N PRO A 67 -7.91 15.09 -15.46
CA PRO A 67 -9.04 14.21 -15.78
C PRO A 67 -8.67 12.73 -15.91
N GLY A 68 -7.40 12.41 -16.15
CA GLY A 68 -6.88 11.05 -16.18
C GLY A 68 -6.39 10.52 -14.83
N HIS A 69 -6.42 11.35 -13.77
CA HIS A 69 -6.07 10.91 -12.42
C HIS A 69 -7.07 9.88 -11.91
N GLU A 70 -6.54 8.86 -11.26
CA GLU A 70 -7.33 7.84 -10.60
C GLU A 70 -6.80 7.65 -9.18
N ASP A 71 -7.71 7.51 -8.21
CA ASP A 71 -7.32 7.12 -6.85
C ASP A 71 -6.77 5.68 -6.90
N TYR A 72 -5.59 5.48 -6.31
CA TYR A 72 -4.98 4.15 -6.22
C TYR A 72 -5.92 3.12 -5.58
N LEU A 73 -6.79 3.55 -4.66
CA LEU A 73 -7.79 2.70 -4.03
C LEU A 73 -8.74 2.06 -5.06
N ALA A 74 -9.15 2.82 -6.08
CA ALA A 74 -10.03 2.32 -7.13
C ALA A 74 -9.33 1.23 -7.96
N THR A 75 -8.05 1.41 -8.26
CA THR A 75 -7.22 0.38 -8.92
C THR A 75 -7.04 -0.85 -8.03
N VAL A 76 -6.85 -0.67 -6.71
CA VAL A 76 -6.73 -1.81 -5.79
C VAL A 76 -8.00 -2.66 -5.77
N GLU A 77 -9.15 -2.04 -5.60
CA GLU A 77 -10.43 -2.77 -5.50
C GLU A 77 -10.81 -3.43 -6.85
N ARG A 78 -10.53 -2.76 -7.98
CA ARG A 78 -10.92 -3.24 -9.31
C ARG A 78 -9.92 -4.21 -9.94
N ASP A 79 -8.64 -3.89 -9.90
CA ASP A 79 -7.60 -4.58 -10.70
C ASP A 79 -6.71 -5.51 -9.86
N LEU A 80 -6.60 -5.26 -8.55
CA LEU A 80 -5.81 -6.09 -7.63
C LEU A 80 -6.66 -6.95 -6.69
N GLU A 81 -7.99 -6.80 -6.75
CA GLU A 81 -8.95 -7.54 -5.91
C GLU A 81 -8.68 -7.39 -4.40
N GLY A 82 -8.09 -6.27 -3.99
CA GLY A 82 -7.80 -6.00 -2.58
C GLY A 82 -9.06 -5.74 -1.76
N VAL A 83 -9.18 -6.41 -0.62
CA VAL A 83 -10.37 -6.31 0.27
C VAL A 83 -10.05 -5.73 1.64
N LEU A 84 -8.78 -5.72 2.04
CA LEU A 84 -8.27 -5.18 3.30
C LEU A 84 -7.11 -4.22 3.06
N GLU A 85 -7.21 -3.00 3.59
CA GLU A 85 -6.12 -2.01 3.66
C GLU A 85 -5.48 -2.08 5.05
N VAL A 86 -4.17 -2.36 5.10
CA VAL A 86 -3.36 -2.33 6.32
C VAL A 86 -2.40 -1.14 6.26
N SER A 87 -2.58 -0.17 7.13
CA SER A 87 -1.71 1.00 7.21
C SER A 87 -0.65 0.87 8.31
N PHE A 88 0.58 1.28 8.00
CA PHE A 88 1.70 1.37 8.94
C PHE A 88 2.13 2.85 9.06
N PRO A 89 1.52 3.63 9.98
CA PRO A 89 1.73 5.07 10.05
C PRO A 89 3.20 5.45 10.26
N HIS A 90 3.94 4.66 11.02
CA HIS A 90 5.35 4.90 11.33
C HIS A 90 6.24 4.88 10.07
N ALA A 91 5.85 4.11 9.04
CA ALA A 91 6.55 4.00 7.77
C ALA A 91 5.87 4.80 6.64
N SER A 92 4.66 5.34 6.86
CA SER A 92 3.83 5.95 5.81
C SER A 92 3.58 5.00 4.62
N VAL A 93 3.46 3.71 4.94
CA VAL A 93 3.18 2.63 3.97
C VAL A 93 1.76 2.13 4.18
N ARG A 94 1.07 1.87 3.08
CA ARG A 94 -0.20 1.12 3.05
C ARG A 94 -0.01 -0.16 2.25
N LEU A 95 -0.46 -1.28 2.79
CA LEU A 95 -0.52 -2.57 2.10
C LEU A 95 -1.97 -2.94 1.86
N PHE A 96 -2.21 -3.66 0.77
CA PHE A 96 -3.54 -4.11 0.38
C PHE A 96 -3.51 -5.63 0.26
N LEU A 97 -4.44 -6.30 0.93
CA LEU A 97 -4.50 -7.76 1.01
C LEU A 97 -5.82 -8.31 0.44
N SER A 98 -5.75 -9.53 -0.08
CA SER A 98 -6.89 -10.36 -0.51
C SER A 98 -6.82 -11.75 0.12
#